data_AF-A0A2V9WWW8-F1
#
_entry.id   AF-A0A2V9WWW8-F1
#
_cell.length_a   1.000
_cell.length_b   1.000
_cell.length_c   1.000
_cell.angle_alpha   90.00
_cell.angle_beta   90.00
_cell.angle_gamma   90.00
#
_symmetry.space_group_name_H-M   'P 1'
#
loop_
_entity.id
_entity.type
_entity.pdbx_description
1 polymer ?
#
loop_
_entity_poly.entity_id
_entity_poly.type
_entity_poly.pdbx_seq_one_letter_code
_entity_poly.pdbx_strand_id
1 'polypeptide(L)'
;MAMPVAHTRKHGNPNWGRPMPPAPALPTEFELRARHLQLTSEMYASSVELRIWCEQNRNRIYIPEWLLKEWGITVDLGFNDAA
;
A
#
# COMPACT_ATOMS: atom_id res chain seq x y z
N MET A 1 26.41 -44.53 -37.88
CA MET A 1 26.62 -43.15 -37.41
C MET A 1 25.32 -42.69 -36.75
N ALA A 2 25.35 -42.31 -35.47
CA ALA A 2 24.15 -42.07 -34.66
C ALA A 2 23.47 -40.74 -35.02
N MET A 3 22.16 -40.75 -35.19
CA MET A 3 21.36 -39.56 -35.50
C MET A 3 21.12 -38.75 -34.21
N PRO A 4 21.26 -37.41 -34.22
CA PRO A 4 20.96 -36.61 -33.04
C PRO A 4 19.45 -36.54 -32.85
N VAL A 5 18.95 -37.13 -31.75
CA VAL A 5 17.58 -36.90 -31.28
C VAL A 5 17.46 -35.43 -30.89
N ALA A 6 16.77 -34.66 -31.72
CA ALA A 6 16.37 -33.30 -31.42
C ALA A 6 15.38 -33.35 -30.25
N HIS A 7 15.88 -33.09 -29.03
CA HIS A 7 15.03 -32.87 -27.88
C HIS A 7 14.29 -31.55 -28.12
N THR A 8 12.99 -31.60 -28.41
CA THR A 8 12.13 -30.44 -28.45
C THR A 8 12.09 -29.84 -27.05
N ARG A 9 12.95 -28.85 -26.78
CA ARG A 9 12.95 -28.13 -25.52
C ARG A 9 11.60 -27.43 -25.41
N LYS A 10 10.78 -27.84 -24.45
CA LYS A 10 9.53 -27.17 -24.12
C LYS A 10 9.87 -25.80 -23.52
N HIS A 11 10.02 -24.78 -24.38
CA HIS A 11 10.21 -23.39 -23.97
C HIS A 11 8.86 -22.85 -23.47
N GLY A 12 8.56 -23.09 -22.19
CA GLY A 12 7.41 -22.50 -21.50
C GLY A 12 7.74 -22.26 -20.04
N ASN A 13 7.36 -21.11 -19.49
CA ASN A 13 7.56 -20.80 -18.09
C ASN A 13 6.80 -21.85 -17.23
N PRO A 14 7.46 -22.64 -16.37
CA PRO A 14 6.80 -23.64 -15.53
C PRO A 14 5.80 -23.05 -14.52
N ASN A 15 5.73 -21.72 -14.41
CA ASN A 15 4.77 -20.99 -13.58
C ASN A 15 3.46 -20.63 -14.30
N TRP A 16 3.29 -20.94 -15.59
CA TRP A 16 1.98 -20.79 -16.25
C TRP A 16 0.92 -21.62 -15.50
N GLY A 17 -0.16 -20.98 -15.06
CA GLY A 17 -1.27 -21.63 -14.36
C GLY A 17 -1.06 -21.87 -12.86
N ARG A 18 0.08 -21.47 -12.28
CA ARG A 18 0.25 -21.48 -10.81
C ARG A 18 -0.36 -20.22 -10.22
N PRO A 19 -1.18 -20.31 -9.16
CA PRO A 19 -1.64 -19.12 -8.45
C PRO A 19 -0.42 -18.37 -7.91
N MET A 20 -0.42 -17.05 -8.07
CA MET A 20 0.66 -16.24 -7.51
C MET A 20 0.62 -16.35 -5.98
N PRO A 21 1.78 -16.53 -5.31
CA PRO A 21 1.82 -16.48 -3.86
C PRO A 21 1.35 -15.10 -3.38
N PRO A 22 0.67 -15.02 -2.22
CA PRO A 22 0.28 -13.74 -1.65
C PRO A 22 1.52 -12.89 -1.43
N ALA A 23 1.50 -11.65 -1.92
CA ALA A 23 2.57 -10.70 -1.70
C ALA A 23 2.65 -10.36 -0.20
N PRO A 24 3.86 -10.14 0.35
CA PRO A 24 3.99 -9.65 1.72
C PRO A 24 3.29 -8.30 1.85
N ALA A 25 2.60 -8.09 2.98
CA ALA A 25 1.99 -6.79 3.29
C ALA A 25 3.09 -5.75 3.45
N LEU A 26 3.19 -4.83 2.48
CA LEU A 26 4.10 -3.70 2.58
C LEU A 26 3.51 -2.68 3.55
N PRO A 27 4.32 -2.13 4.48
CA PRO A 27 3.85 -1.09 5.37
C PRO A 27 3.46 0.13 4.53
N THR A 28 2.32 0.72 4.87
CA THR A 28 1.89 1.98 4.26
C THR A 28 2.82 3.11 4.67
N GLU A 29 2.86 4.18 3.88
CA GLU A 29 3.69 5.36 4.17
C GLU A 29 3.28 6.00 5.52
N PHE A 30 1.99 5.92 5.87
CA PHE A 30 1.47 6.24 7.19
C PHE A 30 2.12 5.41 8.30
N GLU A 31 2.15 4.08 8.16
CA GLU A 31 2.76 3.19 9.15
C GLU A 31 4.27 3.40 9.29
N LEU A 32 4.95 3.71 8.19
CA LEU A 32 6.37 4.09 8.23
C LEU A 32 6.57 5.38 9.04
N ARG A 33 5.71 6.39 8.83
CA ARG A 33 5.77 7.64 9.61
C ARG A 33 5.45 7.42 11.08
N ALA A 34 4.42 6.64 11.38
CA ALA A 34 4.04 6.27 12.74
C ALA A 34 5.17 5.51 13.47
N ARG A 35 5.83 4.58 12.78
CA ARG A 35 7.01 3.88 13.32
C ARG A 35 8.19 4.81 13.57
N HIS A 36 8.46 5.74 12.66
CA HIS A 36 9.52 6.73 12.84
C HIS A 36 9.27 7.63 14.06
N LEU A 37 8.01 7.97 14.32
CA LEU A 37 7.59 8.72 15.51
C LEU A 37 7.43 7.84 16.76
N GLN A 38 7.70 6.53 16.66
CA GLN A 38 7.54 5.53 17.73
C GLN A 38 6.15 5.56 18.38
N LEU A 39 5.13 5.86 17.59
CA LEU A 39 3.75 5.95 18.07
C LEU A 39 3.08 4.58 18.04
N THR A 40 2.37 4.25 19.12
CA THR A 40 1.40 3.15 19.14
C THR A 40 0.07 3.62 18.56
N SER A 41 -0.78 2.68 18.12
CA SER A 41 -2.09 2.98 17.54
C SER A 41 -2.98 3.83 18.45
N GLU A 42 -2.86 3.67 19.77
CA GLU A 42 -3.58 4.43 20.78
C GLU A 42 -3.11 5.89 20.85
N MET A 43 -1.84 6.15 20.50
CA MET A 43 -1.23 7.47 20.55
C MET A 43 -1.41 8.25 19.24
N TYR A 44 -1.96 7.64 18.18
CA TYR A 44 -2.13 8.31 16.90
C TYR A 44 -3.01 9.54 17.04
N ALA A 45 -4.20 9.40 17.64
CA ALA A 45 -5.15 10.50 17.82
C ALA A 45 -4.57 11.67 18.63
N SER A 46 -3.68 11.37 19.59
CA SER A 46 -3.06 12.36 20.49
C SER A 46 -1.81 13.03 19.92
N SER A 47 -1.24 12.52 18.82
CA SER A 47 0.01 13.04 18.27
C SER A 47 -0.23 14.24 17.35
N VAL A 48 0.27 15.39 17.77
CA VAL A 48 0.21 16.65 17.00
C VAL A 48 1.09 16.56 15.75
N GLU A 49 2.28 15.96 15.84
CA GLU A 49 3.20 15.83 14.71
C GLU A 49 2.61 14.93 13.60
N LEU A 50 1.96 13.83 14.00
CA LEU A 50 1.26 12.95 13.06
C LEU A 50 0.10 13.67 12.40
N ARG A 51 -0.69 14.44 13.17
CA ARG A 51 -1.83 15.21 12.67
C ARG A 51 -1.41 16.25 11.62
N ILE A 52 -0.38 17.05 11.89
CA ILE A 52 0.13 18.06 10.95
C ILE A 52 0.58 17.40 9.64
N TRP A 53 1.31 16.27 9.75
CA TRP A 53 1.76 15.53 8.58
C TRP A 53 0.59 14.95 7.78
N CYS A 54 -0.42 14.42 8.46
CA CYS A 54 -1.66 13.93 7.85
C CYS A 54 -2.42 15.05 7.13
N GLU A 55 -2.54 16.25 7.71
CA GLU A 55 -3.20 17.39 7.05
C GLU A 55 -2.49 17.79 5.74
N GLN A 56 -1.16 17.77 5.73
CA GLN A 56 -0.36 18.09 4.54
C GLN A 56 -0.46 17.02 3.44
N ASN A 57 -0.66 15.76 3.80
CA ASN A 57 -0.61 14.63 2.88
C ASN A 57 -1.96 13.92 2.68
N ARG A 58 -3.06 14.45 3.22
CA ARG A 58 -4.40 13.83 3.21
C ARG A 58 -4.94 13.41 1.85
N ASN A 59 -4.51 14.09 0.78
CA ASN A 59 -4.93 13.81 -0.60
C ASN A 59 -3.88 12.98 -1.37
N ARG A 60 -2.71 12.72 -0.78
CA ARG A 60 -1.57 12.05 -1.45
C ARG A 60 -1.32 10.66 -0.90
N ILE A 61 -1.58 10.45 0.39
CA ILE A 61 -1.27 9.23 1.10
C ILE A 61 -2.54 8.71 1.75
N TYR A 62 -2.66 7.38 1.80
CA TYR A 62 -3.71 6.73 2.55
C TYR A 62 -3.58 7.02 4.05
N ILE A 63 -4.66 7.54 4.64
CA ILE A 63 -4.81 7.75 6.08
C ILE A 63 -6.00 6.92 6.56
N PRO A 64 -5.92 6.23 7.71
CA PRO A 64 -7.04 5.45 8.23
C PRO A 64 -8.30 6.30 8.46
N GLU A 65 -9.45 5.82 8.00
CA GLU A 65 -10.72 6.56 8.10
C GLU A 65 -11.13 6.93 9.52
N TRP A 66 -10.90 6.03 10.48
CA TRP A 66 -11.22 6.29 11.88
C TRP A 66 -10.42 7.48 12.43
N LEU A 67 -9.17 7.64 11.99
CA LEU A 67 -8.27 8.70 12.41
C LEU A 67 -8.68 10.04 11.77
N LEU A 68 -9.09 10.00 10.50
CA LEU A 68 -9.67 11.16 9.81
C LEU A 68 -10.94 11.66 10.52
N LYS A 69 -11.81 10.73 10.94
CA LYS A 69 -13.03 11.06 11.71
C LYS A 69 -12.71 11.69 13.07
N GLU A 70 -11.77 11.12 13.82
CA GLU A 70 -11.35 11.63 15.13
C GLU A 70 -10.79 13.07 15.05
N TRP A 71 -10.04 13.38 14.00
CA TRP A 71 -9.47 14.72 13.80
C TRP A 71 -10.38 15.69 13.04
N GLY A 72 -11.51 15.21 12.49
CA GLY A 72 -12.39 16.00 11.64
C GLY A 72 -11.76 16.39 10.29
N ILE A 73 -10.78 15.63 9.80
CA ILE A 73 -10.11 15.90 8.52
C ILE A 73 -10.97 15.32 7.40
N THR A 74 -11.49 16.19 6.53
CA THR A 74 -12.16 15.77 5.30
C THR A 74 -11.13 15.64 4.19
N VAL A 75 -11.04 14.47 3.56
CA VAL A 75 -10.23 14.26 2.35
C VAL A 75 -11.01 14.87 1.18
N ASP A 76 -10.35 15.76 0.45
CA ASP A 76 -10.93 16.31 -0.78
C ASP A 76 -10.81 15.23 -1.84
N LEU A 77 -11.91 14.55 -2.12
CA LEU A 77 -11.98 13.47 -3.09
C LEU A 77 -12.02 13.97 -4.54
N GLY A 78 -11.90 15.30 -4.76
CA GLY A 78 -11.90 15.89 -6.10
C GLY A 78 -13.16 15.57 -6.91
N PHE A 79 -14.27 15.19 -6.26
CA PHE A 79 -15.58 15.13 -6.91
C PHE A 79 -16.01 16.58 -7.17
N ASN A 80 -15.44 17.17 -8.21
CA ASN A 80 -16.06 18.30 -8.88
C ASN A 80 -17.36 17.76 -9.46
N ASP A 81 -18.43 17.86 -8.66
CA ASP A 81 -19.80 17.64 -9.11
C ASP A 81 -20.07 18.71 -10.17
N ALA A 82 -19.77 18.35 -11.42
CA ALA A 82 -20.09 19.14 -12.58
C ALA A 82 -21.60 19.00 -12.81
N ALA A 83 -22.36 19.86 -12.12
CA ALA A 83 -23.79 20.07 -12.34
C ALA A 83 -24.03 21.15 -13.41
#